data_AF-A0A4Q4V5X8-F1
#
_entry.id   AF-A0A4Q4V5X8-F1
#
_cell.length_a   1.000
_cell.length_b   1.000
_cell.length_c   1.000
_cell.angle_alpha   90.00
_cell.angle_beta   90.00
_cell.angle_gamma   90.00
#
_symmetry.space_group_name_H-M   'P 1'
#
loop_
_entity.id
_entity.type
_entity.pdbx_description
1 polymer ?
#
loop_
_entity_poly.entity_id
_entity_poly.type
_entity_poly.pdbx_seq_one_letter_code
_entity_poly.pdbx_strand_id
1 'polypeptide(L)'
;MTRHHEGLSPALVETIAGLSAGTVATFLVHPLDIVKTRMQTAALYRGLTPNILGSASSWASFFFFKERVERIVLGLKTSTGNTNASLTPQDYFISSGVAGLFTQALTNPIWVLKTRMLSSDRGAVGAYPSMWVGVRQILETEGWRGFYRGLGISLFGVTHGAVQFAVYDPLKKMYFRRRKRLRTSDQPEAHAQQKLGNEATLLLSSISKLVAGAVTYPYQVIRSRLQNYDAEERFGRGIQGVARRTWQEEGWRGFYRGIIPGVFHHGTFRYSKPFRGIAVLSKVNNGNGPVESQKKQESPPQVQVMGRAKDRRNLKIRTYPKFATFEEGCGYWKRHLAAAFRVFADRGYDEGSRGTSRTGLVVEGDELINTATFTIHSAIHRARPDANAACHAHSVYGKAFSAFGRPLEMITQDALRFHGCHAVHDSFGGVAVDRAEGERIAAALGPATRPSIGHIPTPGAVVLQNHGLLTVGRSVDEAAFWFISLERTCQAQLLADAAAAASYEKNYIGDEEAAYVVQEVGGPDKGWLAFQPYYNEQMAKTRGAFLG
;
A
#
# COMPACT_ATOMS: atom_id res chain seq x y z
N MET A 1 -35.56 6.14 59.01
CA MET A 1 -35.47 5.73 57.59
C MET A 1 -34.35 6.52 56.92
N THR A 2 -33.11 6.04 57.03
CA THR A 2 -31.94 6.60 56.34
C THR A 2 -31.82 5.94 54.98
N ARG A 3 -32.06 6.71 53.90
CA ARG A 3 -31.88 6.25 52.52
C ARG A 3 -30.39 6.00 52.26
N HIS A 4 -30.03 4.74 52.04
CA HIS A 4 -28.76 4.38 51.41
C HIS A 4 -28.76 4.98 49.99
N HIS A 5 -27.93 6.00 49.76
CA HIS A 5 -27.50 6.31 48.40
C HIS A 5 -26.59 5.15 47.95
N GLU A 6 -27.11 4.30 47.08
CA GLU A 6 -26.29 3.37 46.30
C GLU A 6 -25.35 4.17 45.40
N GLY A 7 -24.21 4.57 45.97
CA GLY A 7 -23.09 5.08 45.18
C GLY A 7 -22.62 3.98 44.24
N LEU A 8 -22.35 4.34 42.99
CA LEU A 8 -21.72 3.44 42.01
C LEU A 8 -20.46 2.83 42.63
N SER A 9 -20.24 1.53 42.46
CA SER A 9 -19.07 0.87 43.03
C SER A 9 -17.78 1.54 42.52
N PRO A 10 -16.70 1.60 43.32
CA PRO A 10 -15.43 2.18 42.89
C PRO A 10 -14.92 1.60 41.56
N ALA A 11 -15.11 0.29 41.35
CA ALA A 11 -14.78 -0.39 40.10
C ALA A 11 -15.62 0.11 38.91
N LEU A 12 -16.91 0.40 39.11
CA LEU A 12 -17.77 0.96 38.08
C LEU A 12 -17.37 2.40 37.73
N VAL A 13 -17.02 3.21 38.73
CA VAL A 13 -16.53 4.58 38.54
C VAL A 13 -15.20 4.58 37.77
N GLU A 14 -14.24 3.71 38.16
CA GLU A 14 -12.97 3.55 37.45
C GLU A 14 -13.16 3.05 36.01
N THR A 15 -14.12 2.14 35.80
CA THR A 15 -14.47 1.64 34.46
C THR A 15 -15.07 2.73 33.59
N ILE A 16 -16.01 3.53 34.09
CA ILE A 16 -16.63 4.64 33.36
C ILE A 16 -15.61 5.74 33.05
N ALA A 17 -14.73 6.05 34.00
CA ALA A 17 -13.65 7.03 33.81
C ALA A 17 -12.64 6.53 32.76
N GLY A 18 -12.24 5.26 32.83
CA GLY A 18 -11.35 4.62 31.87
C GLY A 18 -11.94 4.56 30.46
N LEU A 19 -13.23 4.21 30.34
CA LEU A 19 -13.97 4.20 29.08
C LEU A 19 -14.02 5.61 28.46
N SER A 20 -14.39 6.62 29.27
CA SER A 20 -14.51 8.01 28.84
C SER A 20 -13.16 8.56 28.37
N ALA A 21 -12.11 8.39 29.18
CA ALA A 21 -10.76 8.82 28.83
C ALA A 21 -10.21 8.09 27.60
N GLY A 22 -10.42 6.78 27.50
CA GLY A 22 -10.00 5.98 26.34
C GLY A 22 -10.70 6.40 25.06
N THR A 23 -12.00 6.71 25.15
CA THR A 23 -12.79 7.19 24.00
C THR A 23 -12.31 8.57 23.54
N VAL A 24 -12.18 9.53 24.45
CA VAL A 24 -11.70 10.89 24.15
C VAL A 24 -10.27 10.85 23.57
N ALA A 25 -9.36 10.10 24.18
CA ALA A 25 -8.00 9.95 23.67
C ALA A 25 -7.98 9.31 22.28
N THR A 26 -8.84 8.30 22.04
CA THR A 26 -8.98 7.69 20.72
C THR A 26 -9.44 8.73 19.71
N PHE A 27 -10.51 9.50 19.95
CA PHE A 27 -10.97 10.54 19.03
C PHE A 27 -9.89 11.59 18.70
N LEU A 28 -9.14 12.03 19.69
CA LEU A 28 -8.09 13.05 19.52
C LEU A 28 -6.85 12.52 18.77
N VAL A 29 -6.47 11.27 19.01
CA VAL A 29 -5.24 10.67 18.47
C VAL A 29 -5.49 9.85 17.21
N HIS A 30 -6.74 9.46 16.92
CA HIS A 30 -7.10 8.66 15.73
C HIS A 30 -6.59 9.25 14.42
N PRO A 31 -6.67 10.59 14.18
CA PRO A 31 -6.06 11.17 12.99
C PRO A 31 -4.55 10.94 12.93
N LEU A 32 -3.83 11.00 14.05
CA LEU A 32 -2.38 10.75 14.11
C LEU A 32 -2.03 9.27 13.93
N ASP A 33 -2.86 8.35 14.43
CA ASP A 33 -2.74 6.91 14.20
C ASP A 33 -2.92 6.56 12.72
N ILE A 34 -3.77 7.32 12.01
CA ILE A 34 -3.97 7.17 10.56
C ILE A 34 -2.89 7.90 9.76
N VAL A 35 -2.39 9.05 10.20
CA VAL A 35 -1.25 9.76 9.56
C VAL A 35 0.03 8.92 9.62
N LYS A 36 0.22 8.10 10.67
CA LYS A 36 1.26 7.06 10.70
C LYS A 36 1.08 6.00 9.62
N THR A 37 -0.12 5.84 9.05
CA THR A 37 -0.46 4.76 8.12
C THR A 37 -0.74 5.19 6.68
N ARG A 38 -1.48 6.25 6.31
CA ARG A 38 -1.49 6.91 4.97
C ARG A 38 -2.26 8.26 4.95
N MET A 39 -1.86 9.18 4.09
CA MET A 39 -2.53 10.48 3.86
C MET A 39 -3.69 10.35 2.85
N GLN A 40 -4.93 10.21 3.35
CA GLN A 40 -6.17 10.55 2.62
C GLN A 40 -7.26 10.91 3.64
N THR A 41 -7.97 12.03 3.46
CA THR A 41 -8.95 12.57 4.43
C THR A 41 -10.21 11.70 4.58
N ALA A 42 -10.66 11.02 3.53
CA ALA A 42 -11.79 10.08 3.60
C ALA A 42 -11.45 8.74 4.29
N ALA A 43 -10.15 8.43 4.47
CA ALA A 43 -9.69 7.27 5.21
C ALA A 43 -9.67 7.50 6.74
N LEU A 44 -9.84 8.74 7.22
CA LEU A 44 -9.69 9.14 8.62
C LEU A 44 -10.68 8.49 9.60
N TYR A 45 -11.79 7.93 9.12
CA TYR A 45 -12.78 7.24 9.97
C TYR A 45 -12.74 5.70 9.79
N ARG A 46 -11.95 5.20 8.83
CA ARG A 46 -11.77 3.75 8.64
C ARG A 46 -10.91 3.21 9.79
N GLY A 47 -11.44 2.22 10.51
CA GLY A 47 -10.79 1.68 11.70
C GLY A 47 -11.21 2.34 13.02
N LEU A 48 -12.10 3.34 12.99
CA LEU A 48 -12.62 3.96 14.22
C LEU A 48 -13.47 2.98 15.05
N THR A 49 -14.37 2.23 14.41
CA THR A 49 -15.21 1.22 15.08
C THR A 49 -14.40 0.17 15.84
N PRO A 50 -13.43 -0.54 15.23
CA PRO A 50 -12.62 -1.51 15.96
C PRO A 50 -11.71 -0.85 17.01
N ASN A 51 -11.32 0.42 16.83
CA ASN A 51 -10.59 1.18 17.84
C ASN A 51 -11.42 1.46 19.09
N ILE A 52 -12.64 1.99 18.92
CA ILE A 52 -13.53 2.31 20.05
C ILE A 52 -13.87 1.02 20.80
N LEU A 53 -14.29 -0.03 20.08
CA LEU A 53 -14.61 -1.33 20.67
C LEU A 53 -13.39 -1.93 21.37
N GLY A 54 -12.22 -1.92 20.72
CA GLY A 54 -10.99 -2.45 21.27
C GLY A 54 -10.57 -1.75 22.56
N SER A 55 -10.57 -0.41 22.56
CA SER A 55 -10.24 0.40 23.74
C SER A 55 -11.24 0.20 24.87
N ALA A 56 -12.54 0.27 24.58
CA ALA A 56 -13.60 0.10 25.57
C ALA A 56 -13.54 -1.29 26.23
N SER A 57 -13.50 -2.35 25.42
CA SER A 57 -13.41 -3.73 25.90
C SER A 57 -12.11 -3.97 26.67
N SER A 58 -10.99 -3.36 26.27
CA SER A 58 -9.71 -3.51 26.97
C SER A 58 -9.77 -2.95 28.39
N TRP A 59 -10.26 -1.72 28.57
CA TRP A 59 -10.35 -1.11 29.90
C TRP A 59 -11.34 -1.84 30.81
N ALA A 60 -12.53 -2.15 30.30
CA ALA A 60 -13.53 -2.89 31.07
C ALA A 60 -13.00 -4.25 31.53
N SER A 61 -12.38 -5.00 30.62
CA SER A 61 -11.80 -6.31 30.94
C SER A 61 -10.63 -6.18 31.92
N PHE A 62 -9.77 -5.17 31.75
CA PHE A 62 -8.62 -4.96 32.63
C PHE A 62 -9.06 -4.73 34.07
N PHE A 63 -9.99 -3.81 34.33
CA PHE A 63 -10.47 -3.56 35.69
C PHE A 63 -11.21 -4.77 36.26
N PHE A 64 -12.04 -5.44 35.46
CA PHE A 64 -12.73 -6.66 35.88
C PHE A 64 -11.76 -7.77 36.32
N PHE A 65 -10.75 -8.08 35.50
CA PHE A 65 -9.77 -9.11 35.83
C PHE A 65 -8.85 -8.67 36.96
N LYS A 66 -8.42 -7.40 36.99
CA LYS A 66 -7.58 -6.85 38.05
C LYS A 66 -8.26 -7.00 39.41
N GLU A 67 -9.50 -6.56 39.54
CA GLU A 67 -10.27 -6.68 40.80
C GLU A 67 -10.42 -8.16 41.22
N ARG A 68 -10.64 -9.08 40.26
CA ARG A 68 -10.74 -10.51 40.55
C ARG A 68 -9.41 -11.08 41.04
N VAL A 69 -8.29 -10.75 40.38
CA VAL A 69 -6.96 -11.23 40.79
C VAL A 69 -6.57 -10.65 42.14
N GLU A 70 -6.82 -9.36 42.39
CA GLU A 70 -6.56 -8.72 43.68
C GLU A 70 -7.33 -9.38 44.83
N ARG A 71 -8.62 -9.72 44.61
CA ARG A 71 -9.41 -10.48 45.59
C ARG A 71 -8.83 -11.87 45.86
N ILE A 72 -8.37 -12.57 44.83
CA ILE A 72 -7.75 -13.89 44.98
C ILE A 72 -6.45 -13.77 45.78
N VAL A 73 -5.59 -12.81 45.44
CA VAL A 73 -4.31 -12.57 46.14
C VAL A 73 -4.55 -12.20 47.60
N LEU A 74 -5.51 -11.32 47.87
CA LEU A 74 -5.89 -10.95 49.23
C LEU A 74 -6.41 -12.17 50.00
N GLY A 75 -7.31 -12.95 49.41
CA GLY A 75 -7.86 -14.17 50.04
C GLY A 75 -6.79 -15.21 50.38
N LEU A 76 -5.79 -15.38 49.52
CA LEU A 76 -4.63 -16.25 49.79
C LEU A 76 -3.81 -15.75 50.99
N LYS A 77 -3.56 -14.45 51.09
CA LYS A 77 -2.80 -13.85 52.21
C LYS A 77 -3.53 -13.91 53.54
N THR A 78 -4.85 -13.69 53.52
CA THR A 78 -5.69 -13.83 54.72
C THR A 78 -5.74 -15.29 55.17
N SER A 79 -5.76 -16.25 54.23
CA SER A 79 -5.73 -17.69 54.52
C SER A 79 -4.39 -18.15 55.12
N THR A 80 -3.30 -17.40 54.90
CA THR A 80 -1.98 -17.68 55.51
C THR A 80 -1.86 -17.14 56.95
N GLY A 81 -2.95 -16.70 57.56
CA GLY A 81 -3.01 -16.30 58.98
C GLY A 81 -2.71 -14.83 59.26
N ASN A 82 -2.61 -13.96 58.24
CA ASN A 82 -2.39 -12.53 58.44
C ASN A 82 -3.72 -11.77 58.41
N THR A 83 -4.28 -11.48 59.58
CA THR A 83 -5.58 -10.80 59.75
C THR A 83 -5.58 -9.32 59.33
N ASN A 84 -4.39 -8.72 59.16
CA ASN A 84 -4.19 -7.36 58.63
C ASN A 84 -3.55 -7.36 57.24
N ALA A 85 -3.80 -8.40 56.44
CA ALA A 85 -3.28 -8.48 55.07
C ALA A 85 -3.80 -7.32 54.22
N SER A 86 -2.88 -6.51 53.71
CA SER A 86 -3.14 -5.50 52.69
C SER A 86 -2.30 -5.80 51.45
N LEU A 87 -2.75 -5.32 50.29
CA LEU A 87 -2.02 -5.49 49.04
C LEU A 87 -0.79 -4.59 49.03
N THR A 88 0.37 -5.20 48.80
CA THR A 88 1.64 -4.51 48.61
C THR A 88 1.76 -3.99 47.17
N PRO A 89 2.66 -3.02 46.89
CA PRO A 89 2.91 -2.55 45.53
C PRO A 89 3.28 -3.68 44.54
N GLN A 90 3.94 -4.75 45.02
CA GLN A 90 4.28 -5.92 44.22
C GLN A 90 3.03 -6.74 43.87
N ASP A 91 2.08 -6.88 44.80
CA ASP A 91 0.82 -7.57 44.53
C ASP A 91 -0.02 -6.82 43.49
N TYR A 92 -0.10 -5.49 43.60
CA TYR A 92 -0.76 -4.66 42.59
C TYR A 92 -0.11 -4.79 41.21
N PHE A 93 1.22 -4.87 41.18
CA PHE A 93 1.97 -5.06 39.95
C PHE A 93 1.71 -6.44 39.31
N ILE A 94 1.78 -7.51 40.10
CA ILE A 94 1.50 -8.89 39.63
C ILE A 94 0.04 -9.00 39.19
N SER A 95 -0.89 -8.45 39.97
CA SER A 95 -2.32 -8.46 39.65
C SER A 95 -2.61 -7.73 38.34
N SER A 96 -1.95 -6.58 38.12
CA SER A 96 -2.03 -5.84 36.87
C SER A 96 -1.44 -6.63 35.69
N GLY A 97 -0.35 -7.35 35.89
CA GLY A 97 0.26 -8.21 34.88
C GLY A 97 -0.66 -9.36 34.46
N VAL A 98 -1.19 -10.11 35.43
CA VAL A 98 -2.12 -11.23 35.18
C VAL A 98 -3.41 -10.73 34.51
N ALA A 99 -4.00 -9.64 35.01
CA ALA A 99 -5.16 -9.02 34.38
C ALA A 99 -4.86 -8.59 32.94
N GLY A 100 -3.68 -8.02 32.69
CA GLY A 100 -3.22 -7.67 31.34
C GLY A 100 -3.17 -8.86 30.39
N LEU A 101 -2.73 -10.04 30.84
CA LEU A 101 -2.70 -11.27 30.03
C LEU A 101 -4.12 -11.72 29.65
N PHE A 102 -5.05 -11.75 30.61
CA PHE A 102 -6.45 -12.12 30.36
C PHE A 102 -7.14 -11.13 29.43
N THR A 103 -6.96 -9.83 29.66
CA THR A 103 -7.48 -8.78 28.77
C THR A 103 -6.91 -8.92 27.36
N GLN A 104 -5.62 -9.20 27.22
CA GLN A 104 -4.98 -9.36 25.92
C GLN A 104 -5.51 -10.60 25.19
N ALA A 105 -5.78 -11.69 25.89
CA ALA A 105 -6.43 -12.87 25.30
C ALA A 105 -7.85 -12.57 24.83
N LEU A 106 -8.65 -11.88 25.66
CA LEU A 106 -10.04 -11.54 25.35
C LEU A 106 -10.17 -10.55 24.18
N THR A 107 -9.26 -9.56 24.09
CA THR A 107 -9.34 -8.48 23.11
C THR A 107 -8.56 -8.75 21.82
N ASN A 108 -7.75 -9.83 21.75
CA ASN A 108 -6.94 -10.14 20.57
C ASN A 108 -7.76 -10.19 19.26
N PRO A 109 -8.99 -10.77 19.22
CA PRO A 109 -9.81 -10.78 18.01
C PRO A 109 -10.07 -9.38 17.43
N ILE A 110 -10.34 -8.40 18.29
CA ILE A 110 -10.60 -7.02 17.89
C ILE A 110 -9.34 -6.39 17.29
N TRP A 111 -8.17 -6.64 17.90
CA TRP A 111 -6.89 -6.12 17.41
C TRP A 111 -6.47 -6.75 16.07
N VAL A 112 -6.73 -8.04 15.85
CA VAL A 112 -6.49 -8.68 14.55
C VAL A 112 -7.36 -8.05 13.47
N LEU A 113 -8.65 -7.86 13.74
CA LEU A 113 -9.57 -7.19 12.82
C LEU A 113 -9.11 -5.77 12.50
N LYS A 114 -8.75 -4.97 13.51
CA LYS A 114 -8.22 -3.61 13.32
C LYS A 114 -7.00 -3.63 12.38
N THR A 115 -6.02 -4.48 12.67
CA THR A 115 -4.77 -4.54 11.89
C THR A 115 -5.03 -4.90 10.44
N ARG A 116 -5.89 -5.89 10.17
CA ARG A 116 -6.23 -6.30 8.79
C ARG A 116 -7.11 -5.30 8.04
N MET A 117 -7.99 -4.58 8.74
CA MET A 117 -8.78 -3.50 8.14
C MET A 117 -7.91 -2.31 7.72
N LEU A 118 -6.85 -2.01 8.48
CA LEU A 118 -5.94 -0.89 8.23
C LEU A 118 -4.77 -1.26 7.31
N SER A 119 -4.47 -2.55 7.12
CA SER A 119 -3.38 -2.99 6.25
C SER A 119 -3.68 -2.83 4.76
N SER A 120 -4.95 -2.66 4.39
CA SER A 120 -5.41 -2.62 3.00
C SER A 120 -6.29 -1.39 2.73
N ASP A 121 -6.08 -0.75 1.57
CA ASP A 121 -6.88 0.38 1.11
C ASP A 121 -8.35 -0.04 0.88
N ARG A 122 -9.32 0.85 1.14
CA ARG A 122 -10.76 0.53 1.16
C ARG A 122 -11.30 -0.07 -0.14
N GLY A 123 -10.65 0.21 -1.27
CA GLY A 123 -11.01 -0.30 -2.60
C GLY A 123 -10.09 -1.42 -3.12
N ALA A 124 -9.12 -1.91 -2.32
CA ALA A 124 -8.26 -3.01 -2.75
C ALA A 124 -9.04 -4.34 -2.72
N VAL A 125 -8.81 -5.20 -3.72
CA VAL A 125 -9.42 -6.55 -3.76
C VAL A 125 -9.05 -7.32 -2.50
N GLY A 126 -10.05 -7.79 -1.74
CA GLY A 126 -9.87 -8.47 -0.45
C GLY A 126 -9.78 -7.55 0.78
N ALA A 127 -9.92 -6.23 0.63
CA ALA A 127 -9.97 -5.31 1.75
C ALA A 127 -11.30 -5.39 2.51
N TYR A 128 -11.24 -5.40 3.84
CA TYR A 128 -12.45 -5.45 4.67
C TYR A 128 -13.18 -4.10 4.64
N PRO A 129 -14.38 -4.00 4.03
CA PRO A 129 -15.12 -2.73 3.96
C PRO A 129 -15.72 -2.35 5.31
N SER A 130 -16.01 -3.36 6.13
CA SER A 130 -16.54 -3.25 7.49
C SER A 130 -15.95 -4.34 8.40
N MET A 131 -16.06 -4.13 9.71
CA MET A 131 -15.61 -5.10 10.71
C MET A 131 -16.35 -6.44 10.60
N TRP A 132 -17.65 -6.41 10.28
CA TRP A 132 -18.47 -7.61 10.12
C TRP A 132 -18.07 -8.47 8.92
N VAL A 133 -17.75 -7.84 7.79
CA VAL A 133 -17.20 -8.55 6.62
C VAL A 133 -15.87 -9.19 6.99
N GLY A 134 -15.01 -8.47 7.72
CA GLY A 134 -13.75 -9.02 8.21
C GLY A 134 -13.92 -10.21 9.16
N VAL A 135 -14.92 -10.19 10.04
CA VAL A 135 -15.24 -11.32 10.93
C VAL A 135 -15.67 -12.54 10.12
N ARG A 136 -16.63 -12.37 9.21
CA ARG A 136 -17.15 -13.46 8.37
C ARG A 136 -16.03 -14.08 7.53
N GLN A 137 -15.22 -13.25 6.90
CA GLN A 137 -14.13 -13.71 6.05
C GLN A 137 -13.07 -14.48 6.84
N ILE A 138 -12.69 -14.03 8.05
CA ILE A 138 -11.75 -14.78 8.89
C ILE A 138 -12.34 -16.13 9.31
N LEU A 139 -13.63 -16.18 9.67
CA LEU A 139 -14.29 -17.43 10.04
C LEU A 139 -14.34 -18.42 8.88
N GLU A 140 -14.62 -17.95 7.66
CA GLU A 140 -14.70 -18.78 6.46
C GLU A 140 -13.32 -19.26 5.97
N THR A 141 -12.26 -18.46 6.08
CA THR A 141 -10.93 -18.80 5.52
C THR A 141 -9.96 -19.41 6.53
N GLU A 142 -9.94 -18.93 7.77
CA GLU A 142 -8.96 -19.32 8.81
C GLU A 142 -9.63 -19.98 10.03
N GLY A 143 -10.95 -19.91 10.12
CA GLY A 143 -11.72 -20.31 11.29
C GLY A 143 -11.39 -19.49 12.54
N TRP A 144 -11.78 -20.01 13.71
CA TRP A 144 -11.59 -19.33 15.00
C TRP A 144 -10.12 -19.05 15.34
N ARG A 145 -9.18 -19.83 14.82
CA ARG A 145 -7.75 -19.67 15.07
C ARG A 145 -7.18 -18.38 14.46
N GLY A 146 -7.77 -17.89 13.37
CA GLY A 146 -7.35 -16.63 12.73
C GLY A 146 -7.44 -15.42 13.66
N PHE A 147 -8.46 -15.36 14.52
CA PHE A 147 -8.64 -14.27 15.50
C PHE A 147 -7.60 -14.23 16.62
N TYR A 148 -6.89 -15.34 16.85
CA TYR A 148 -5.86 -15.45 17.87
C TYR A 148 -4.44 -15.41 17.29
N ARG A 149 -4.33 -15.07 16.00
CA ARG A 149 -3.05 -14.91 15.33
C ARG A 149 -2.22 -13.82 16.01
N GLY A 150 -0.98 -14.17 16.31
CA GLY A 150 -0.05 -13.32 17.02
C GLY A 150 -0.33 -13.14 18.51
N LEU A 151 -1.27 -13.88 19.13
CA LEU A 151 -1.52 -13.79 20.57
C LEU A 151 -0.23 -13.98 21.39
N GLY A 152 0.60 -14.98 21.05
CA GLY A 152 1.85 -15.25 21.76
C GLY A 152 2.80 -14.04 21.82
N ILE A 153 2.96 -13.30 20.71
CA ILE A 153 3.75 -12.07 20.70
C ILE A 153 2.99 -10.88 21.33
N SER A 154 1.65 -10.86 21.26
CA SER A 154 0.82 -9.85 21.91
C SER A 154 0.92 -9.90 23.44
N LEU A 155 1.09 -11.08 24.04
CA LEU A 155 1.24 -11.24 25.50
C LEU A 155 2.51 -10.56 26.03
N PHE A 156 3.58 -10.46 25.21
CA PHE A 156 4.74 -9.64 25.56
C PHE A 156 4.38 -8.16 25.74
N GLY A 157 3.25 -7.69 25.22
CA GLY A 157 2.78 -6.33 25.44
C GLY A 157 2.54 -5.98 26.91
N VAL A 158 2.26 -6.97 27.76
CA VAL A 158 2.12 -6.76 29.21
C VAL A 158 3.44 -6.27 29.84
N THR A 159 4.59 -6.61 29.24
CA THR A 159 5.91 -6.13 29.70
C THR A 159 6.09 -4.63 29.54
N HIS A 160 5.30 -3.95 28.71
CA HIS A 160 5.40 -2.49 28.54
C HIS A 160 5.23 -1.75 29.86
N GLY A 161 4.21 -2.12 30.65
CA GLY A 161 4.00 -1.55 31.99
C GLY A 161 5.17 -1.85 32.92
N ALA A 162 5.71 -3.07 32.88
CA ALA A 162 6.86 -3.48 33.67
C ALA A 162 8.10 -2.61 33.40
N VAL A 163 8.42 -2.40 32.13
CA VAL A 163 9.54 -1.54 31.73
C VAL A 163 9.30 -0.09 32.14
N GLN A 164 8.07 0.41 31.98
CA GLN A 164 7.71 1.76 32.41
C GLN A 164 7.93 1.95 33.92
N PHE A 165 7.50 1.00 34.76
CA PHE A 165 7.74 1.04 36.20
C PHE A 165 9.22 0.93 36.56
N ALA A 166 9.96 0.04 35.91
CA ALA A 166 11.40 -0.14 36.12
C ALA A 166 12.21 1.14 35.83
N VAL A 167 11.71 2.01 34.94
CA VAL A 167 12.31 3.32 34.65
C VAL A 167 11.76 4.41 35.58
N TYR A 168 10.45 4.42 35.82
CA TYR A 168 9.79 5.45 36.62
C TYR A 168 10.25 5.47 38.07
N ASP A 169 10.39 4.31 38.71
CA ASP A 169 10.73 4.21 40.13
C ASP A 169 12.14 4.76 40.46
N PRO A 170 13.20 4.38 39.71
CA PRO A 170 14.52 5.01 39.86
C PRO A 170 14.51 6.51 39.57
N LEU A 171 13.81 6.95 38.51
CA LEU A 171 13.71 8.36 38.15
C LEU A 171 13.05 9.18 39.26
N LYS A 172 11.96 8.66 39.83
CA LYS A 172 11.26 9.26 40.98
C LYS A 172 12.18 9.35 42.21
N LYS A 173 12.92 8.27 42.54
CA LYS A 173 13.90 8.26 43.65
C LYS A 173 15.02 9.29 43.43
N MET A 174 15.54 9.40 42.21
CA MET A 174 16.56 10.37 41.85
C MET A 174 16.06 11.81 41.98
N TYR A 175 14.83 12.09 41.52
CA TYR A 175 14.20 13.40 41.67
C TYR A 175 14.10 13.82 43.14
N PHE A 176 13.59 12.95 44.02
CA PHE A 176 13.51 13.25 45.46
C PHE A 176 14.88 13.43 46.11
N ARG A 177 15.88 12.60 45.75
CA ARG A 177 17.26 12.75 46.24
C ARG A 177 17.85 14.10 45.85
N ARG A 178 17.62 14.55 44.60
CA ARG A 178 18.11 15.85 44.11
C ARG A 178 17.38 17.01 44.78
N ARG A 179 16.06 16.91 44.99
CA ARG A 179 15.27 17.91 45.73
C ARG A 179 15.67 18.01 47.20
N LYS A 180 16.03 16.88 47.84
CA LYS A 180 16.56 16.87 49.22
C LYS A 180 17.94 17.52 49.32
N ARG A 181 18.79 17.38 48.29
CA ARG A 181 20.12 18.05 48.22
C ARG A 181 20.05 19.56 47.97
N LEU A 182 19.01 20.03 47.28
CA LEU A 182 18.81 21.46 46.98
C LEU A 182 18.05 22.20 48.10
N ARG A 183 17.56 21.49 49.13
CA ARG A 183 16.95 22.10 50.31
C ARG A 183 18.04 22.43 51.33
N THR A 184 18.39 23.70 51.44
CA THR A 184 19.17 24.26 52.55
C THR A 184 18.46 24.02 53.89
N SER A 185 19.26 23.82 54.94
CA SER A 185 18.98 22.99 56.13
C SER A 185 17.93 23.44 57.17
N ASP A 186 17.06 24.41 56.93
CA ASP A 186 16.34 25.08 58.05
C ASP A 186 14.82 24.90 58.16
N GLN A 187 14.21 23.74 57.83
CA GLN A 187 12.82 23.48 58.27
C GLN A 187 12.50 22.01 58.65
N PRO A 188 11.69 21.78 59.71
CA PRO A 188 11.47 20.48 60.32
C PRO A 188 10.68 19.50 59.43
N GLU A 189 10.89 18.22 59.67
CA GLU A 189 10.33 17.09 58.93
C GLU A 189 8.81 16.94 59.16
N ALA A 190 7.99 17.56 58.29
CA ALA A 190 6.61 17.13 58.14
C ALA A 190 6.56 15.83 57.33
N HIS A 191 6.16 14.72 57.96
CA HIS A 191 5.83 13.41 57.38
C HIS A 191 4.63 13.46 56.42
N ALA A 192 4.56 14.43 55.51
CA ALA A 192 3.59 14.42 54.43
C ALA A 192 4.15 13.57 53.29
N GLN A 193 3.43 12.53 52.85
CA GLN A 193 3.65 11.86 51.56
C GLN A 193 3.99 12.93 50.52
N GLN A 194 5.26 13.07 50.17
CA GLN A 194 5.73 14.18 49.36
C GLN A 194 5.21 13.95 47.95
N LYS A 195 4.01 14.47 47.64
CA LYS A 195 3.38 14.35 46.33
C LYS A 195 4.32 15.02 45.31
N LEU A 196 4.57 14.34 44.19
CA LEU A 196 5.26 14.97 43.06
C LEU A 196 4.43 16.16 42.61
N GLY A 197 5.09 17.27 42.24
CA GLY A 197 4.43 18.32 41.49
C GLY A 197 3.88 17.77 40.16
N ASN A 198 2.82 18.38 39.65
CA ASN A 198 2.17 17.93 38.41
C ASN A 198 3.15 17.92 37.23
N GLU A 199 3.99 18.94 37.10
CA GLU A 199 5.05 19.04 36.07
C GLU A 199 6.07 17.91 36.16
N ALA A 200 6.57 17.63 37.37
CA ALA A 200 7.51 16.54 37.61
C ALA A 200 6.87 15.18 37.31
N THR A 201 5.60 15.00 37.67
CA THR A 201 4.85 13.77 37.34
C THR A 201 4.72 13.60 35.84
N LEU A 202 4.37 14.66 35.11
CA LEU A 202 4.25 14.64 33.66
C LEU A 202 5.59 14.34 32.99
N LEU A 203 6.68 15.00 33.41
CA LEU A 203 8.02 14.78 32.85
C LEU A 203 8.52 13.36 33.10
N LEU A 204 8.50 12.89 34.35
CA LEU A 204 9.00 11.56 34.70
C LEU A 204 8.15 10.45 34.08
N SER A 205 6.82 10.62 34.05
CA SER A 205 5.91 9.70 33.36
C SER A 205 6.17 9.66 31.85
N SER A 206 6.38 10.82 31.22
CA SER A 206 6.66 10.90 29.77
C SER A 206 7.99 10.25 29.41
N ILE A 207 9.07 10.52 30.15
CA ILE A 207 10.38 9.87 29.94
C ILE A 207 10.24 8.35 30.08
N SER A 208 9.58 7.89 31.14
CA SER A 208 9.39 6.46 31.39
C SER A 208 8.57 5.78 30.28
N LYS A 209 7.52 6.45 29.78
CA LYS A 209 6.72 5.97 28.64
C LYS A 209 7.52 5.93 27.35
N LEU A 210 8.38 6.92 27.08
CA LEU A 210 9.22 6.95 25.89
C LEU A 210 10.25 5.80 25.91
N VAL A 211 10.91 5.57 27.04
CA VAL A 211 11.87 4.47 27.20
C VAL A 211 11.16 3.12 27.09
N ALA A 212 10.02 2.94 27.76
CA ALA A 212 9.22 1.72 27.62
C ALA A 212 8.77 1.51 26.17
N GLY A 213 8.35 2.58 25.49
CA GLY A 213 8.03 2.57 24.06
C GLY A 213 9.19 2.09 23.21
N ALA A 214 10.38 2.66 23.39
CA ALA A 214 11.58 2.30 22.64
C ALA A 214 12.03 0.85 22.88
N VAL A 215 12.07 0.41 24.13
CA VAL A 215 12.48 -0.97 24.50
C VAL A 215 11.51 -1.99 23.93
N THR A 216 10.22 -1.69 23.97
CA THR A 216 9.18 -2.63 23.56
C THR A 216 8.73 -2.47 22.10
N TYR A 217 9.25 -1.48 21.38
CA TYR A 217 8.87 -1.24 19.99
C TYR A 217 9.08 -2.45 19.05
N PRO A 218 10.18 -3.21 19.14
CA PRO A 218 10.42 -4.37 18.27
C PRO A 218 9.30 -5.41 18.29
N TYR A 219 8.71 -5.70 19.46
CA TYR A 219 7.61 -6.66 19.55
C TYR A 219 6.36 -6.12 18.85
N GLN A 220 6.09 -4.81 18.93
CA GLN A 220 4.92 -4.18 18.32
C GLN A 220 4.97 -4.30 16.80
N VAL A 221 6.16 -4.11 16.21
CA VAL A 221 6.37 -4.28 14.76
C VAL A 221 6.14 -5.74 14.35
N ILE A 222 6.71 -6.69 15.09
CA ILE A 222 6.52 -8.13 14.79
C ILE A 222 5.04 -8.51 14.93
N ARG A 223 4.35 -8.06 15.99
CA ARG A 223 2.92 -8.29 16.21
C ARG A 223 2.09 -7.77 15.05
N SER A 224 2.29 -6.51 14.65
CA SER A 224 1.57 -5.89 13.53
C SER A 224 1.78 -6.68 12.22
N ARG A 225 3.04 -7.03 11.90
CA ARG A 225 3.36 -7.83 10.71
C ARG A 225 2.75 -9.23 10.74
N LEU A 226 2.68 -9.87 11.91
CA LEU A 226 2.15 -11.21 12.08
C LEU A 226 0.60 -11.27 12.00
N GLN A 227 -0.06 -10.16 12.35
CA GLN A 227 -1.52 -10.03 12.32
C GLN A 227 -2.09 -9.67 10.94
N ASN A 228 -1.24 -9.22 10.01
CA ASN A 228 -1.62 -9.00 8.61
C ASN A 228 -2.10 -10.29 7.92
N TYR A 229 -2.96 -10.13 6.92
CA TYR A 229 -3.55 -11.22 6.15
C TYR A 229 -2.47 -12.07 5.45
N ASP A 230 -1.56 -11.44 4.69
CA ASP A 230 -0.51 -12.15 3.94
C ASP A 230 0.75 -12.48 4.76
N ALA A 231 0.65 -12.52 6.10
CA ALA A 231 1.84 -12.57 6.94
C ALA A 231 2.66 -13.87 6.75
N GLU A 232 2.03 -15.02 6.49
CA GLU A 232 2.80 -16.26 6.23
C GLU A 232 3.47 -16.24 4.86
N GLU A 233 2.78 -15.73 3.85
CA GLU A 233 3.27 -15.67 2.47
C GLU A 233 4.41 -14.64 2.34
N ARG A 234 4.23 -13.47 2.95
CA ARG A 234 5.19 -12.37 2.91
C ARG A 234 6.38 -12.63 3.82
N PHE A 235 6.15 -13.00 5.08
CA PHE A 235 7.20 -13.03 6.10
C PHE A 235 7.64 -14.43 6.51
N GLY A 236 6.95 -15.49 6.08
CA GLY A 236 7.15 -16.85 6.55
C GLY A 236 6.32 -17.18 7.79
N ARG A 237 6.27 -18.47 8.15
CA ARG A 237 5.43 -18.96 9.26
C ARG A 237 5.95 -18.50 10.62
N GLY A 238 5.00 -18.02 11.45
CA GLY A 238 5.21 -17.71 12.85
C GLY A 238 6.11 -16.50 13.16
N ILE A 239 6.36 -16.30 14.45
CA ILE A 239 7.14 -15.17 14.99
C ILE A 239 8.58 -15.18 14.45
N GLN A 240 9.20 -16.37 14.38
CA GLN A 240 10.57 -16.53 13.91
C GLN A 240 10.72 -16.18 12.42
N GLY A 241 9.76 -16.55 11.57
CA GLY A 241 9.74 -16.16 10.17
C GLY A 241 9.73 -14.63 10.02
N VAL A 242 8.79 -13.97 10.70
CA VAL A 242 8.67 -12.51 10.69
C VAL A 242 9.93 -11.82 11.19
N ALA A 243 10.50 -12.27 12.30
CA ALA A 243 11.71 -11.68 12.86
C ALA A 243 12.91 -11.88 11.90
N ARG A 244 13.13 -13.10 11.41
CA ARG A 244 14.23 -13.42 10.50
C ARG A 244 14.14 -12.61 9.22
N ARG A 245 12.96 -12.53 8.60
CA ARG A 245 12.79 -11.81 7.35
C ARG A 245 12.90 -10.29 7.54
N THR A 246 12.36 -9.75 8.64
CA THR A 246 12.55 -8.32 8.98
C THR A 246 14.02 -7.97 9.14
N TRP A 247 14.79 -8.84 9.80
CA TRP A 247 16.24 -8.67 9.92
C TRP A 247 16.96 -8.75 8.58
N GLN A 248 16.63 -9.74 7.74
CA GLN A 248 17.27 -9.94 6.44
C GLN A 248 16.96 -8.84 5.42
N GLU A 249 15.75 -8.28 5.44
CA GLU A 249 15.30 -7.29 4.45
C GLU A 249 15.55 -5.85 4.88
N GLU A 250 15.35 -5.53 6.16
CA GLU A 250 15.36 -4.16 6.68
C GLU A 250 16.43 -3.93 7.77
N GLY A 251 17.13 -4.99 8.20
CA GLY A 251 18.09 -4.93 9.30
C GLY A 251 17.44 -4.56 10.64
N TRP A 252 18.26 -4.08 11.57
CA TRP A 252 17.79 -3.66 12.90
C TRP A 252 16.78 -2.49 12.82
N ARG A 253 16.88 -1.62 11.81
CA ARG A 253 15.98 -0.47 11.61
C ARG A 253 14.55 -0.91 11.30
N GLY A 254 14.36 -2.07 10.69
CA GLY A 254 13.03 -2.60 10.39
C GLY A 254 12.17 -2.84 11.62
N PHE A 255 12.80 -3.16 12.76
CA PHE A 255 12.14 -3.34 14.05
C PHE A 255 11.70 -2.02 14.70
N TYR A 256 12.15 -0.88 14.19
CA TYR A 256 11.82 0.47 14.66
C TYR A 256 11.04 1.29 13.62
N ARG A 257 10.55 0.62 12.57
CA ARG A 257 9.80 1.25 11.48
C ARG A 257 8.46 1.77 11.98
N GLY A 258 8.26 3.10 11.87
CA GLY A 258 7.03 3.80 12.28
C GLY A 258 7.18 4.75 13.47
N ILE A 259 8.35 4.83 14.12
CA ILE A 259 8.62 5.81 15.20
C ILE A 259 8.68 7.24 14.66
N ILE A 260 9.18 7.41 13.44
CA ILE A 260 9.26 8.70 12.76
C ILE A 260 8.14 8.72 11.72
N PRO A 261 7.09 9.56 11.87
CA PRO A 261 6.07 9.75 10.84
C PRO A 261 6.76 10.18 9.53
N GLY A 262 6.26 9.69 8.40
CA GLY A 262 6.86 9.87 7.07
C GLY A 262 7.10 11.32 6.61
N VAL A 263 6.70 12.32 7.41
CA VAL A 263 6.94 13.74 7.19
C VAL A 263 8.44 14.08 7.23
N PHE A 264 9.24 13.43 8.08
CA PHE A 264 10.71 13.59 8.08
C PHE A 264 11.44 12.62 7.13
N HIS A 265 10.72 11.74 6.43
CA HIS A 265 11.29 10.80 5.44
C HIS A 265 11.23 11.31 4.00
N HIS A 266 10.82 12.57 3.77
CA HIS A 266 10.98 13.20 2.46
C HIS A 266 12.45 13.54 2.12
N GLY A 267 13.39 13.26 3.02
CA GLY A 267 14.80 13.11 2.72
C GLY A 267 15.29 11.74 3.17
N THR A 268 15.55 10.86 2.21
CA THR A 268 16.27 9.57 2.36
C THR A 268 15.47 8.34 2.83
N PHE A 269 15.65 7.25 2.06
CA PHE A 269 15.29 5.86 2.31
C PHE A 269 13.88 5.34 1.97
N ARG A 270 13.60 5.34 0.67
CA ARG A 270 12.88 4.25 0.00
C ARG A 270 13.87 3.10 -0.24
N TYR A 271 13.99 2.15 0.70
CA TYR A 271 14.67 0.87 0.43
C TYR A 271 13.73 -0.03 -0.39
N SER A 272 13.60 0.24 -1.69
CA SER A 272 13.71 -0.86 -2.64
C SER A 272 15.19 -1.24 -2.67
N LYS A 273 15.52 -2.53 -2.69
CA LYS A 273 16.89 -2.93 -3.05
C LYS A 273 17.25 -2.20 -4.35
N PRO A 274 18.43 -1.58 -4.46
CA PRO A 274 18.82 -0.95 -5.69
C PRO A 274 18.91 -2.06 -6.75
N PHE A 275 18.00 -2.01 -7.72
CA PHE A 275 18.40 -2.38 -9.07
C PHE A 275 19.73 -1.67 -9.31
N ARG A 276 20.78 -2.41 -9.67
CA ARG A 276 22.00 -1.82 -10.23
C ARG A 276 21.64 -1.26 -11.62
N GLY A 277 20.87 -0.19 -11.61
CA GLY A 277 20.65 0.73 -12.71
C GLY A 277 21.68 1.84 -12.60
N ILE A 278 22.27 2.18 -13.73
CA ILE A 278 23.36 3.14 -13.85
C ILE A 278 22.86 4.52 -13.47
N ALA A 279 23.50 5.12 -12.48
CA ALA A 279 23.40 6.55 -12.22
C ALA A 279 24.23 7.27 -13.29
N VAL A 280 23.55 7.98 -14.20
CA VAL A 280 24.20 9.00 -15.03
C VAL A 280 24.21 10.28 -14.19
N LEU A 281 25.38 10.61 -13.64
CA LEU A 281 25.63 11.92 -13.05
C LEU A 281 25.83 12.92 -14.19
N SER A 282 24.91 13.88 -14.32
CA SER A 282 25.20 15.14 -15.01
C SER A 282 25.48 16.21 -13.95
N LYS A 283 26.72 16.72 -13.94
CA LYS A 283 27.07 17.92 -13.17
C LYS A 283 26.40 19.11 -13.86
N VAL A 284 25.38 19.70 -13.23
CA VAL A 284 24.91 21.04 -13.57
C VAL A 284 25.92 22.03 -13.01
N ASN A 285 26.65 22.72 -13.89
CA ASN A 285 27.51 23.83 -13.52
C ASN A 285 26.65 25.11 -13.60
N ASN A 286 26.47 25.80 -12.48
CA ASN A 286 25.78 27.09 -12.45
C ASN A 286 26.69 28.18 -13.05
N GLY A 287 26.33 28.67 -14.24
CA GLY A 287 26.91 29.86 -14.85
C GLY A 287 25.81 30.82 -15.26
N ASN A 288 25.68 31.94 -14.55
CA ASN A 288 24.85 33.07 -14.95
C ASN A 288 25.50 33.78 -16.15
N GLY A 289 24.77 33.92 -17.25
CA GLY A 289 25.13 34.75 -18.40
C GLY A 289 23.89 34.95 -19.30
N PRO A 290 23.75 36.11 -19.97
CA PRO A 290 22.52 36.48 -20.66
C PRO A 290 22.28 35.60 -21.90
N VAL A 291 21.02 35.29 -22.16
CA VAL A 291 20.60 34.44 -23.28
C VAL A 291 20.65 35.26 -24.57
N GLU A 292 21.69 35.04 -25.36
CA GLU A 292 21.80 35.57 -26.71
C GLU A 292 21.35 34.51 -27.73
N SER A 293 20.50 34.92 -28.66
CA SER A 293 19.91 34.08 -29.70
C SER A 293 20.94 33.73 -30.78
N GLN A 294 21.41 32.48 -30.80
CA GLN A 294 22.20 31.97 -31.91
C GLN A 294 21.46 30.90 -32.72
N LYS A 295 21.29 31.21 -34.00
CA LYS A 295 20.91 30.29 -35.09
C LYS A 295 22.07 29.34 -35.39
N LYS A 296 21.68 28.11 -35.75
CA LYS A 296 22.38 27.12 -36.61
C LYS A 296 23.43 26.24 -35.90
N GLN A 297 23.10 24.97 -35.62
CA GLN A 297 24.03 23.85 -35.79
C GLN A 297 23.41 22.47 -35.56
N GLU A 298 23.72 21.59 -36.52
CA GLU A 298 23.93 20.12 -36.43
C GLU A 298 22.90 19.25 -35.68
N SER A 299 22.44 18.22 -36.38
CA SER A 299 21.68 17.09 -35.82
C SER A 299 22.32 16.66 -34.49
N PRO A 300 21.62 16.79 -33.34
CA PRO A 300 22.18 16.32 -32.08
C PRO A 300 22.40 14.80 -32.20
N PRO A 301 23.48 14.26 -31.61
CA PRO A 301 23.73 12.83 -31.68
C PRO A 301 22.50 12.12 -31.13
N GLN A 302 21.98 11.13 -31.89
CA GLN A 302 20.98 10.20 -31.38
C GLN A 302 21.38 9.84 -29.95
N VAL A 303 20.46 9.99 -29.00
CA VAL A 303 20.71 9.64 -27.59
C VAL A 303 20.82 8.11 -27.51
N GLN A 304 21.94 7.57 -27.99
CA GLN A 304 22.36 6.23 -27.68
C GLN A 304 22.64 6.23 -26.19
N VAL A 305 21.84 5.45 -25.46
CA VAL A 305 22.13 5.12 -24.05
C VAL A 305 23.42 4.29 -24.04
N MET A 306 24.57 4.95 -24.14
CA MET A 306 25.89 4.37 -23.94
C MET A 306 26.12 4.24 -22.44
N GLY A 307 25.49 3.25 -21.83
CA GLY A 307 25.89 2.80 -20.51
C GLY A 307 27.01 1.77 -20.64
N ARG A 308 28.18 2.04 -20.05
CA ARG A 308 29.10 0.98 -19.64
C ARG A 308 28.67 0.52 -18.26
N ALA A 309 28.57 -0.79 -18.05
CA ALA A 309 28.45 -1.34 -16.70
C ALA A 309 29.71 -0.98 -15.88
N LYS A 310 29.62 -1.04 -14.54
CA LYS A 310 30.73 -0.72 -13.61
C LYS A 310 32.01 -1.54 -13.88
N ASP A 311 31.90 -2.60 -14.67
CA ASP A 311 32.96 -3.51 -15.11
C ASP A 311 33.43 -3.26 -16.56
N ARG A 312 33.10 -2.11 -17.16
CA ARG A 312 33.43 -1.72 -18.54
C ARG A 312 32.80 -2.59 -19.65
N ARG A 313 31.86 -3.49 -19.34
CA ARG A 313 31.11 -4.22 -20.38
C ARG A 313 30.08 -3.31 -21.05
N ASN A 314 29.94 -3.44 -22.37
CA ASN A 314 28.86 -2.81 -23.11
C ASN A 314 27.53 -3.39 -22.63
N LEU A 315 26.59 -2.54 -22.24
CA LEU A 315 25.25 -2.99 -21.89
C LEU A 315 24.53 -3.46 -23.15
N LYS A 316 24.14 -4.73 -23.18
CA LYS A 316 23.16 -5.20 -24.16
C LYS A 316 21.80 -4.63 -23.78
N ILE A 317 21.27 -3.73 -24.60
CA ILE A 317 19.87 -3.33 -24.54
C ILE A 317 19.04 -4.57 -24.86
N ARG A 318 18.08 -4.89 -23.99
CA ARG A 318 17.21 -6.05 -24.18
C ARG A 318 16.30 -5.76 -25.39
N THR A 319 16.18 -6.71 -26.30
CA THR A 319 15.32 -6.62 -27.49
C THR A 319 14.32 -7.77 -27.51
N TYR A 320 13.24 -7.61 -28.28
CA TYR A 320 12.28 -8.68 -28.49
C TYR A 320 12.98 -9.96 -29.00
N PRO A 321 12.74 -11.12 -28.38
CA PRO A 321 13.42 -12.36 -28.76
C PRO A 321 12.97 -12.85 -30.15
N LYS A 322 13.92 -13.41 -30.90
CA LYS A 322 13.63 -14.18 -32.12
C LYS A 322 13.54 -15.66 -31.74
N PHE A 323 12.53 -16.35 -32.23
CA PHE A 323 12.31 -17.77 -31.94
C PHE A 323 12.76 -18.61 -33.13
N ALA A 324 13.44 -19.73 -32.86
CA ALA A 324 13.88 -20.64 -33.91
C ALA A 324 12.73 -21.57 -34.34
N THR A 325 11.83 -21.89 -33.41
CA THR A 325 10.65 -22.73 -33.64
C THR A 325 9.36 -22.03 -33.21
N PHE A 326 8.23 -22.51 -33.75
CA PHE A 326 6.91 -21.98 -33.38
C PHE A 326 6.57 -22.32 -31.92
N GLU A 327 6.97 -23.49 -31.44
CA GLU A 327 6.75 -24.00 -30.09
C GLU A 327 7.45 -23.12 -29.04
N GLU A 328 8.70 -22.70 -29.30
CA GLU A 328 9.43 -21.76 -28.44
C GLU A 328 8.70 -20.40 -28.34
N GLY A 329 8.23 -19.89 -29.48
CA GLY A 329 7.43 -18.68 -29.54
C GLY A 329 6.12 -18.82 -28.78
N CYS A 330 5.41 -19.92 -28.98
CA CYS A 330 4.15 -20.23 -28.30
C CYS A 330 4.32 -20.24 -26.78
N GLY A 331 5.35 -20.91 -26.28
CA GLY A 331 5.69 -20.91 -24.85
C GLY A 331 6.00 -19.51 -24.33
N TYR A 332 6.72 -18.69 -25.08
CA TYR A 332 6.97 -17.29 -24.69
C TYR A 332 5.66 -16.48 -24.63
N TRP A 333 4.84 -16.51 -25.67
CA TRP A 333 3.59 -15.73 -25.74
C TRP A 333 2.62 -16.13 -24.64
N LYS A 334 2.45 -17.43 -24.36
CA LYS A 334 1.61 -17.93 -23.26
C LYS A 334 2.03 -17.33 -21.92
N ARG A 335 3.33 -17.40 -21.59
CA ARG A 335 3.87 -16.87 -20.33
C ARG A 335 3.66 -15.36 -20.21
N HIS A 336 3.88 -14.62 -21.29
CA HIS A 336 3.75 -13.16 -21.29
C HIS A 336 2.28 -12.69 -21.27
N LEU A 337 1.38 -13.46 -21.89
CA LEU A 337 -0.06 -13.28 -21.80
C LEU A 337 -0.59 -13.53 -20.40
N ALA A 338 -0.18 -14.62 -19.75
CA ALA A 338 -0.54 -14.89 -18.37
C ALA A 338 -0.04 -13.78 -17.42
N ALA A 339 1.18 -13.26 -17.65
CA ALA A 339 1.68 -12.12 -16.90
C ALA A 339 0.83 -10.84 -17.13
N ALA A 340 0.48 -10.53 -18.38
CA ALA A 340 -0.35 -9.38 -18.71
C ALA A 340 -1.72 -9.43 -18.00
N PHE A 341 -2.36 -10.60 -17.96
CA PHE A 341 -3.60 -10.77 -17.22
C PHE A 341 -3.46 -10.51 -15.73
N ARG A 342 -2.38 -10.97 -15.10
CA ARG A 342 -2.11 -10.69 -13.68
C ARG A 342 -1.81 -9.22 -13.44
N VAL A 343 -1.05 -8.58 -14.33
CA VAL A 343 -0.77 -7.13 -14.26
C VAL A 343 -2.06 -6.31 -14.34
N PHE A 344 -3.02 -6.75 -15.16
CA PHE A 344 -4.32 -6.10 -15.34
C PHE A 344 -5.24 -6.36 -14.14
N ALA A 345 -5.27 -7.60 -13.63
CA ALA A 345 -6.02 -7.95 -12.43
C ALA A 345 -5.51 -7.19 -11.19
N ASP A 346 -4.19 -7.09 -11.00
CA ASP A 346 -3.56 -6.29 -9.94
C ASP A 346 -3.95 -4.80 -10.00
N ARG A 347 -4.41 -4.31 -11.15
CA ARG A 347 -4.79 -2.92 -11.40
C ARG A 347 -6.29 -2.67 -11.35
N GLY A 348 -7.12 -3.69 -11.15
CA GLY A 348 -8.58 -3.55 -11.14
C GLY A 348 -9.15 -3.18 -12.50
N TYR A 349 -8.71 -3.86 -13.56
CA TYR A 349 -9.32 -3.76 -14.89
C TYR A 349 -10.32 -4.91 -15.03
N ASP A 350 -11.62 -4.59 -14.85
CA ASP A 350 -12.60 -5.58 -14.40
C ASP A 350 -13.23 -6.46 -15.50
N GLU A 351 -13.07 -6.15 -16.79
CA GLU A 351 -13.67 -6.96 -17.86
C GLU A 351 -12.82 -6.96 -19.15
N GLY A 352 -12.79 -8.12 -19.84
CA GLY A 352 -12.27 -8.24 -21.22
C GLY A 352 -11.03 -9.12 -21.43
N SER A 353 -10.56 -9.85 -20.42
CA SER A 353 -9.21 -10.39 -20.44
C SER A 353 -9.17 -11.90 -20.75
N ARG A 354 -9.56 -12.27 -21.98
CA ARG A 354 -9.36 -13.62 -22.55
C ARG A 354 -8.54 -13.51 -23.84
N GLY A 355 -7.46 -14.30 -23.93
CA GLY A 355 -6.59 -14.31 -25.10
C GLY A 355 -7.20 -15.12 -26.24
N THR A 356 -7.19 -14.58 -27.45
CA THR A 356 -7.70 -15.26 -28.65
C THR A 356 -6.57 -15.42 -29.67
N SER A 357 -6.44 -16.63 -30.23
CA SER A 357 -5.52 -16.94 -31.32
C SER A 357 -6.07 -16.44 -32.66
N ARG A 358 -5.18 -16.13 -33.62
CA ARG A 358 -5.49 -15.69 -34.98
C ARG A 358 -6.41 -16.64 -35.76
N THR A 359 -6.49 -17.91 -35.36
CA THR A 359 -7.33 -18.94 -36.00
C THR A 359 -8.65 -19.23 -35.28
N GLY A 360 -8.92 -18.61 -34.13
CA GLY A 360 -10.11 -18.89 -33.32
C GLY A 360 -10.14 -20.28 -32.65
N LEU A 361 -9.06 -21.04 -32.76
CA LEU A 361 -8.89 -22.30 -32.03
C LEU A 361 -8.40 -22.02 -30.61
N VAL A 362 -9.07 -22.62 -29.62
CA VAL A 362 -8.59 -22.71 -28.24
C VAL A 362 -7.32 -23.57 -28.27
N VAL A 363 -6.19 -22.99 -27.85
CA VAL A 363 -4.91 -23.70 -27.81
C VAL A 363 -4.77 -24.52 -26.51
N GLU A 364 -5.53 -24.20 -25.45
CA GLU A 364 -5.67 -24.97 -24.19
C GLU A 364 -6.80 -24.37 -23.32
N GLY A 365 -7.62 -25.23 -22.68
CA GLY A 365 -8.71 -24.87 -21.75
C GLY A 365 -10.12 -25.34 -22.17
N ASP A 366 -10.94 -25.81 -21.22
CA ASP A 366 -12.29 -26.38 -21.47
C ASP A 366 -13.44 -25.36 -21.30
N GLU A 367 -13.13 -24.06 -21.19
CA GLU A 367 -14.14 -23.02 -20.91
C GLU A 367 -14.67 -22.32 -22.17
N LEU A 368 -15.98 -22.00 -22.16
CA LEU A 368 -16.70 -21.28 -23.22
C LEU A 368 -16.04 -19.95 -23.57
N ILE A 369 -15.61 -19.76 -24.82
CA ILE A 369 -15.14 -18.48 -25.37
C ILE A 369 -16.26 -17.44 -25.26
N ASN A 370 -15.93 -16.21 -24.84
CA ASN A 370 -16.89 -15.10 -24.93
C ASN A 370 -16.98 -14.66 -26.40
N THR A 371 -18.10 -14.97 -27.04
CA THR A 371 -18.36 -14.70 -28.47
C THR A 371 -18.16 -13.23 -28.84
N ALA A 372 -18.45 -12.29 -27.93
CA ALA A 372 -18.25 -10.86 -28.13
C ALA A 372 -16.74 -10.49 -28.22
N THR A 373 -15.94 -10.99 -27.28
CA THR A 373 -14.48 -10.77 -27.25
C THR A 373 -13.78 -11.35 -28.49
N PHE A 374 -14.20 -12.54 -28.92
CA PHE A 374 -13.66 -13.16 -30.13
C PHE A 374 -14.01 -12.37 -31.40
N THR A 375 -15.23 -11.87 -31.50
CA THR A 375 -15.71 -11.15 -32.69
C THR A 375 -14.92 -9.86 -32.93
N ILE A 376 -14.69 -9.06 -31.88
CA ILE A 376 -13.92 -7.81 -31.99
C ILE A 376 -12.44 -8.10 -32.28
N HIS A 377 -11.81 -9.00 -31.51
CA HIS A 377 -10.38 -9.26 -31.66
C HIS A 377 -10.05 -9.90 -33.02
N SER A 378 -10.90 -10.79 -33.52
CA SER A 378 -10.70 -11.42 -34.83
C SER A 378 -10.85 -10.44 -36.00
N ALA A 379 -11.74 -9.43 -35.90
CA ALA A 379 -11.84 -8.36 -36.88
C ALA A 379 -10.57 -7.49 -36.88
N ILE A 380 -10.07 -7.14 -35.68
CA ILE A 380 -8.84 -6.35 -35.51
C ILE A 380 -7.63 -7.09 -36.09
N HIS A 381 -7.41 -8.37 -35.74
CA HIS A 381 -6.28 -9.14 -36.26
C HIS A 381 -6.32 -9.36 -37.79
N ARG A 382 -7.52 -9.32 -38.39
CA ARG A 382 -7.68 -9.41 -39.84
C ARG A 382 -7.33 -8.11 -40.53
N ALA A 383 -7.76 -6.98 -39.97
CA ALA A 383 -7.47 -5.65 -40.49
C ALA A 383 -6.05 -5.16 -40.17
N ARG A 384 -5.45 -5.69 -39.10
CA ARG A 384 -4.08 -5.41 -38.66
C ARG A 384 -3.24 -6.68 -38.63
N PRO A 385 -2.77 -7.19 -39.79
CA PRO A 385 -1.92 -8.37 -39.85
C PRO A 385 -0.58 -8.23 -39.11
N ASP A 386 -0.17 -6.99 -38.84
CA ASP A 386 0.99 -6.62 -38.04
C ASP A 386 0.76 -6.73 -36.52
N ALA A 387 -0.49 -6.76 -36.06
CA ALA A 387 -0.83 -6.88 -34.65
C ALA A 387 -0.90 -8.36 -34.25
N ASN A 388 -0.05 -8.76 -33.31
CA ASN A 388 -0.04 -10.10 -32.72
C ASN A 388 -0.85 -10.16 -31.42
N ALA A 389 -1.16 -9.02 -30.83
CA ALA A 389 -2.00 -8.92 -29.63
C ALA A 389 -2.88 -7.68 -29.65
N ALA A 390 -4.05 -7.80 -29.03
CA ALA A 390 -4.95 -6.69 -28.72
C ALA A 390 -5.31 -6.73 -27.22
N CYS A 391 -5.32 -5.57 -26.59
CA CYS A 391 -5.72 -5.39 -25.20
C CYS A 391 -6.90 -4.43 -25.13
N HIS A 392 -8.00 -4.89 -24.54
CA HIS A 392 -9.20 -4.13 -24.29
C HIS A 392 -9.63 -4.34 -22.84
N ALA A 393 -9.93 -3.25 -22.14
CA ALA A 393 -10.54 -3.32 -20.83
C ALA A 393 -11.31 -2.04 -20.50
N HIS A 394 -12.19 -2.17 -19.52
CA HIS A 394 -13.04 -1.10 -19.01
C HIS A 394 -12.44 -0.47 -17.76
N SER A 395 -11.23 0.04 -17.90
CA SER A 395 -10.47 0.65 -16.82
C SER A 395 -11.12 1.95 -16.32
N VAL A 396 -10.89 2.30 -15.04
CA VAL A 396 -11.60 3.39 -14.36
C VAL A 396 -11.42 4.73 -15.06
N TYR A 397 -10.17 5.12 -15.35
CA TYR A 397 -9.85 6.40 -15.98
C TYR A 397 -10.11 6.37 -17.48
N GLY A 398 -9.91 5.22 -18.12
CA GLY A 398 -10.21 5.00 -19.53
C GLY A 398 -11.69 5.16 -19.83
N LYS A 399 -12.56 4.56 -19.03
CA LYS A 399 -14.02 4.78 -19.10
C LYS A 399 -14.38 6.24 -18.87
N ALA A 400 -13.87 6.84 -17.79
CA ALA A 400 -14.15 8.23 -17.46
C ALA A 400 -13.74 9.20 -18.57
N PHE A 401 -12.55 8.99 -19.17
CA PHE A 401 -12.07 9.79 -20.29
C PHE A 401 -12.86 9.52 -21.58
N SER A 402 -13.21 8.26 -21.85
CA SER A 402 -13.96 7.88 -23.05
C SER A 402 -15.35 8.52 -23.14
N ALA A 403 -15.93 8.93 -22.01
CA ALA A 403 -17.21 9.63 -21.99
C ALA A 403 -17.17 10.98 -22.74
N PHE A 404 -16.00 11.59 -22.89
CA PHE A 404 -15.84 12.86 -23.60
C PHE A 404 -15.75 12.70 -25.12
N GLY A 405 -15.55 11.48 -25.64
CA GLY A 405 -15.46 11.23 -27.09
C GLY A 405 -14.42 12.09 -27.81
N ARG A 406 -13.27 12.37 -27.16
CA ARG A 406 -12.26 13.30 -27.67
C ARG A 406 -10.84 12.71 -27.64
N PRO A 407 -9.93 13.20 -28.50
CA PRO A 407 -8.54 12.76 -28.49
C PRO A 407 -7.80 13.22 -27.22
N LEU A 408 -6.69 12.53 -26.92
CA LEU A 408 -5.74 12.95 -25.91
C LEU A 408 -5.08 14.28 -26.32
N GLU A 409 -4.84 15.13 -25.33
CA GLU A 409 -4.12 16.37 -25.51
C GLU A 409 -2.62 16.15 -25.22
N MET A 410 -1.75 16.83 -25.97
CA MET A 410 -0.30 16.73 -25.81
C MET A 410 0.19 17.62 -24.66
N ILE A 411 -0.19 17.26 -23.43
CA ILE A 411 0.10 18.04 -22.21
C ILE A 411 1.25 17.46 -21.36
N THR A 412 1.68 16.23 -21.64
CA THR A 412 2.76 15.54 -20.91
C THR A 412 3.59 14.69 -21.85
N GLN A 413 4.84 14.38 -21.45
CA GLN A 413 5.72 13.50 -22.23
C GLN A 413 5.10 12.10 -22.46
N ASP A 414 4.32 11.58 -21.50
CA ASP A 414 3.65 10.28 -21.67
C ASP A 414 2.51 10.35 -22.69
N ALA A 415 1.83 11.50 -22.83
CA ALA A 415 0.83 11.71 -23.87
C ALA A 415 1.45 11.69 -25.27
N LEU A 416 2.71 12.13 -25.40
CA LEU A 416 3.42 12.16 -26.69
C LEU A 416 3.62 10.76 -27.30
N ARG A 417 3.58 9.70 -26.50
CA ARG A 417 3.59 8.30 -27.00
C ARG A 417 2.43 8.00 -27.95
N PHE A 418 1.34 8.76 -27.82
CA PHE A 418 0.11 8.59 -28.59
C PHE A 418 -0.11 9.72 -29.61
N HIS A 419 0.84 10.65 -29.76
CA HIS A 419 0.75 11.72 -30.75
C HIS A 419 0.61 11.12 -32.15
N GLY A 420 -0.47 11.47 -32.85
CA GLY A 420 -0.79 10.90 -34.17
C GLY A 420 -1.06 9.39 -34.21
N CYS A 421 -0.99 8.67 -33.08
CA CYS A 421 -1.04 7.20 -33.00
C CYS A 421 -2.31 6.65 -32.32
N HIS A 422 -3.18 7.52 -31.81
CA HIS A 422 -4.47 7.10 -31.27
C HIS A 422 -5.64 7.63 -32.11
N ALA A 423 -6.79 6.99 -31.98
CA ALA A 423 -8.04 7.41 -32.60
C ALA A 423 -9.17 7.43 -31.57
N VAL A 424 -10.26 8.08 -31.93
CA VAL A 424 -11.52 8.04 -31.19
C VAL A 424 -12.54 7.32 -32.06
N HIS A 425 -13.19 6.31 -31.49
CA HIS A 425 -14.38 5.71 -32.08
C HIS A 425 -15.60 6.32 -31.39
N ASP A 426 -16.38 7.10 -32.14
CA ASP A 426 -17.46 7.98 -31.67
C ASP A 426 -18.86 7.34 -31.76
N SER A 427 -18.93 6.02 -32.00
CA SER A 427 -20.18 5.27 -32.06
C SER A 427 -20.27 4.30 -30.90
N PHE A 428 -21.34 4.37 -30.10
CA PHE A 428 -21.66 3.40 -29.06
C PHE A 428 -22.84 2.53 -29.52
N GLY A 429 -22.54 1.35 -30.08
CA GLY A 429 -23.53 0.42 -30.64
C GLY A 429 -24.22 -0.52 -29.64
N GLY A 430 -23.90 -0.45 -28.34
CA GLY A 430 -24.38 -1.39 -27.30
C GLY A 430 -23.39 -2.51 -26.96
N VAL A 431 -23.84 -3.56 -26.23
CA VAL A 431 -23.00 -4.73 -25.91
C VAL A 431 -22.70 -5.47 -27.21
N ALA A 432 -21.50 -5.27 -27.74
CA ALA A 432 -21.09 -5.69 -29.07
C ALA A 432 -21.15 -7.22 -29.26
N VAL A 433 -22.25 -7.71 -29.83
CA VAL A 433 -22.37 -9.07 -30.39
C VAL A 433 -22.28 -9.04 -31.92
N ASP A 434 -22.09 -7.86 -32.51
CA ASP A 434 -22.10 -7.65 -33.96
C ASP A 434 -20.67 -7.55 -34.53
N ARG A 435 -20.41 -8.30 -35.60
CA ARG A 435 -19.17 -8.28 -36.36
C ARG A 435 -18.87 -6.91 -36.98
N ALA A 436 -19.91 -6.16 -37.36
CA ALA A 436 -19.75 -4.84 -37.93
C ALA A 436 -19.05 -3.86 -36.97
N GLU A 437 -19.21 -4.05 -35.66
CA GLU A 437 -18.54 -3.23 -34.64
C GLU A 437 -17.02 -3.47 -34.64
N GLY A 438 -16.59 -4.73 -34.70
CA GLY A 438 -15.17 -5.07 -34.79
C GLY A 438 -14.52 -4.48 -36.05
N GLU A 439 -15.23 -4.46 -37.18
CA GLU A 439 -14.75 -3.87 -38.44
C GLU A 439 -14.66 -2.33 -38.35
N ARG A 440 -15.60 -1.65 -37.68
CA ARG A 440 -15.54 -0.20 -37.42
C ARG A 440 -14.39 0.19 -36.49
N ILE A 441 -14.19 -0.56 -35.40
CA ILE A 441 -13.07 -0.34 -34.47
C ILE A 441 -11.74 -0.56 -35.20
N ALA A 442 -11.65 -1.60 -36.03
CA ALA A 442 -10.49 -1.86 -36.85
C ALA A 442 -10.20 -0.76 -37.88
N ALA A 443 -11.24 -0.18 -38.48
CA ALA A 443 -11.10 0.97 -39.36
C ALA A 443 -10.60 2.21 -38.60
N ALA A 444 -11.10 2.46 -37.39
CA ALA A 444 -10.66 3.57 -36.54
C ALA A 444 -9.19 3.43 -36.08
N LEU A 445 -8.72 2.21 -35.79
CA LEU A 445 -7.30 1.93 -35.52
C LEU A 445 -6.39 2.42 -36.66
N GLY A 446 -6.87 2.31 -37.91
CA GLY A 446 -6.11 2.69 -39.10
C GLY A 446 -4.91 1.78 -39.36
N PRO A 447 -4.14 2.05 -40.45
CA PRO A 447 -3.03 1.19 -40.88
C PRO A 447 -1.86 1.18 -39.88
N ALA A 448 -0.99 0.16 -40.01
CA ALA A 448 0.19 -0.07 -39.17
C ALA A 448 1.22 1.07 -39.17
N THR A 449 1.18 1.92 -40.19
CA THR A 449 2.06 3.06 -40.39
C THR A 449 1.20 4.24 -40.83
N ARG A 450 1.32 5.39 -40.15
CA ARG A 450 0.62 6.61 -40.55
C ARG A 450 1.59 7.56 -41.27
N PRO A 451 1.33 7.92 -42.54
CA PRO A 451 2.22 8.78 -43.33
C PRO A 451 2.52 10.14 -42.67
N SER A 452 1.58 10.66 -41.87
CA SER A 452 1.65 11.96 -41.20
C SER A 452 2.69 12.06 -40.08
N ILE A 453 3.27 10.93 -39.63
CA ILE A 453 4.25 10.86 -38.52
C ILE A 453 5.50 10.04 -38.90
N GLY A 454 5.77 9.90 -40.20
CA GLY A 454 6.94 9.18 -40.74
C GLY A 454 6.75 7.67 -40.85
N HIS A 455 7.85 6.94 -41.12
CA HIS A 455 7.86 5.48 -41.33
C HIS A 455 7.74 4.67 -40.01
N ILE A 456 7.33 5.29 -38.91
CA ILE A 456 7.31 4.66 -37.61
C ILE A 456 6.06 3.78 -37.50
N PRO A 457 6.21 2.48 -37.15
CA PRO A 457 5.06 1.65 -36.90
C PRO A 457 4.38 2.10 -35.61
N THR A 458 3.11 2.46 -35.74
CA THR A 458 2.37 3.06 -34.64
C THR A 458 1.68 1.99 -33.82
N PRO A 459 1.78 2.06 -32.49
CA PRO A 459 0.86 1.31 -31.66
C PRO A 459 -0.52 1.92 -31.84
N GLY A 460 -1.43 1.13 -32.41
CA GLY A 460 -2.80 1.57 -32.60
C GLY A 460 -3.50 1.60 -31.24
N ALA A 461 -3.91 2.78 -30.81
CA ALA A 461 -4.75 2.97 -29.64
C ALA A 461 -6.10 3.56 -30.07
N VAL A 462 -7.20 3.10 -29.47
CA VAL A 462 -8.53 3.65 -29.70
C VAL A 462 -9.20 3.93 -28.37
N VAL A 463 -9.71 5.14 -28.25
CA VAL A 463 -10.69 5.53 -27.24
C VAL A 463 -12.06 5.17 -27.81
N LEU A 464 -12.71 4.18 -27.24
CA LEU A 464 -14.07 3.77 -27.60
C LEU A 464 -15.04 4.62 -26.77
N GLN A 465 -15.72 5.58 -27.40
CA GLN A 465 -16.60 6.52 -26.70
C GLN A 465 -17.62 5.79 -25.83
N ASN A 466 -17.77 6.23 -24.59
CA ASN A 466 -18.66 5.64 -23.57
C ASN A 466 -18.39 4.16 -23.23
N HIS A 467 -17.28 3.57 -23.69
CA HIS A 467 -17.02 2.13 -23.56
C HIS A 467 -15.69 1.86 -22.84
N GLY A 468 -14.58 2.43 -23.32
CA GLY A 468 -13.27 2.23 -22.71
C GLY A 468 -12.12 2.37 -23.69
N LEU A 469 -11.06 1.60 -23.47
CA LEU A 469 -9.82 1.70 -24.24
C LEU A 469 -9.53 0.41 -24.98
N LEU A 470 -8.91 0.51 -26.15
CA LEU A 470 -8.37 -0.62 -26.89
C LEU A 470 -6.99 -0.26 -27.42
N THR A 471 -6.05 -1.21 -27.34
CA THR A 471 -4.69 -1.04 -27.86
C THR A 471 -4.25 -2.30 -28.60
N VAL A 472 -3.40 -2.13 -29.61
CA VAL A 472 -2.80 -3.24 -30.36
C VAL A 472 -1.28 -3.17 -30.33
N GLY A 473 -0.63 -4.32 -30.47
CA GLY A 473 0.82 -4.42 -30.52
C GLY A 473 1.28 -5.64 -31.31
N ARG A 474 2.55 -5.62 -31.74
CA ARG A 474 3.26 -6.73 -32.40
C ARG A 474 3.68 -7.82 -31.41
N SER A 475 3.57 -7.52 -30.12
CA SER A 475 3.70 -8.48 -29.03
C SER A 475 2.65 -8.22 -27.96
N VAL A 476 2.42 -9.22 -27.12
CA VAL A 476 1.52 -9.11 -25.96
C VAL A 476 2.00 -8.05 -24.99
N ASP A 477 3.31 -8.04 -24.68
CA ASP A 477 3.97 -7.07 -23.83
C ASP A 477 3.73 -5.63 -24.30
N GLU A 478 3.89 -5.41 -25.60
CA GLU A 478 3.69 -4.13 -26.24
C GLU A 478 2.24 -3.65 -26.09
N ALA A 479 1.26 -4.47 -26.50
CA ALA A 479 -0.15 -4.13 -26.38
C ALA A 479 -0.55 -3.85 -24.92
N ALA A 480 -0.08 -4.67 -23.98
CA ALA A 480 -0.36 -4.49 -22.56
C ALA A 480 0.25 -3.21 -22.00
N PHE A 481 1.48 -2.86 -22.39
CA PHE A 481 2.12 -1.61 -21.98
C PHE A 481 1.41 -0.39 -22.53
N TRP A 482 1.02 -0.40 -23.81
CA TRP A 482 0.27 0.70 -24.40
C TRP A 482 -1.06 0.93 -23.70
N PHE A 483 -1.77 -0.14 -23.35
CA PHE A 483 -2.99 -0.02 -22.55
C PHE A 483 -2.74 0.66 -21.20
N ILE A 484 -1.73 0.18 -20.45
CA ILE A 484 -1.38 0.72 -19.13
C ILE A 484 -0.94 2.18 -19.23
N SER A 485 -0.13 2.51 -20.24
CA SER A 485 0.33 3.87 -20.49
C SER A 485 -0.84 4.79 -20.85
N LEU A 486 -1.73 4.34 -21.73
CA LEU A 486 -2.91 5.09 -22.18
C LEU A 486 -3.84 5.39 -21.00
N GLU A 487 -4.13 4.40 -20.17
CA GLU A 487 -4.93 4.57 -18.95
C GLU A 487 -4.34 5.63 -18.01
N ARG A 488 -3.01 5.64 -17.84
CA ARG A 488 -2.32 6.62 -17.00
C ARG A 488 -2.31 8.01 -17.63
N THR A 489 -2.21 8.10 -18.94
CA THR A 489 -2.37 9.37 -19.66
C THR A 489 -3.79 9.91 -19.50
N CYS A 490 -4.83 9.08 -19.64
CA CYS A 490 -6.21 9.45 -19.36
C CYS A 490 -6.38 9.96 -17.92
N GLN A 491 -5.80 9.27 -16.93
CA GLN A 491 -5.81 9.72 -15.54
C GLN A 491 -5.19 11.11 -15.36
N ALA A 492 -4.00 11.34 -15.92
CA ALA A 492 -3.31 12.62 -15.83
C ALA A 492 -4.10 13.74 -16.50
N GLN A 493 -4.68 13.47 -17.67
CA GLN A 493 -5.48 14.45 -18.40
C GLN A 493 -6.78 14.81 -17.67
N LEU A 494 -7.49 13.84 -17.11
CA LEU A 494 -8.68 14.11 -16.28
C LEU A 494 -8.36 15.00 -15.06
N LEU A 495 -7.20 14.79 -14.42
CA LEU A 495 -6.75 15.64 -13.32
C LEU A 495 -6.38 17.06 -13.81
N ALA A 496 -5.74 17.17 -14.97
CA ALA A 496 -5.42 18.46 -15.59
C ALA A 496 -6.70 19.21 -16.01
N ASP A 497 -7.69 18.51 -16.54
CA ASP A 497 -9.00 19.08 -16.90
C ASP A 497 -9.75 19.57 -15.65
N ALA A 498 -9.70 18.81 -14.56
CA ALA A 498 -10.29 19.24 -13.29
C ALA A 498 -9.62 20.50 -12.73
N ALA A 499 -8.30 20.60 -12.83
CA ALA A 499 -7.59 21.83 -12.48
C ALA A 499 -7.95 22.98 -13.44
N ALA A 500 -8.08 22.71 -14.74
CA ALA A 500 -8.48 23.72 -15.71
C ALA A 500 -9.89 24.27 -15.48
N ALA A 501 -10.81 23.41 -15.05
CA ALA A 501 -12.15 23.83 -14.61
C ALA A 501 -12.12 24.76 -13.37
N ALA A 502 -11.03 24.72 -12.58
CA ALA A 502 -10.75 25.63 -11.47
C ALA A 502 -9.88 26.83 -11.88
N SER A 503 -9.90 27.21 -13.15
CA SER A 503 -9.20 28.37 -13.73
C SER A 503 -7.67 28.27 -13.80
N TYR A 504 -7.11 27.06 -13.81
CA TYR A 504 -5.70 26.86 -14.16
C TYR A 504 -5.53 26.69 -15.68
N GLU A 505 -4.47 27.24 -16.26
CA GLU A 505 -4.20 27.09 -17.68
C GLU A 505 -3.34 25.84 -17.97
N LYS A 506 -3.69 25.10 -19.02
CA LYS A 506 -2.89 23.99 -19.53
C LYS A 506 -1.87 24.52 -20.55
N ASN A 507 -0.61 24.15 -20.37
CA ASN A 507 0.42 24.38 -21.38
C ASN A 507 0.53 23.16 -22.29
N TYR A 508 0.41 23.39 -23.59
CA TYR A 508 0.48 22.34 -24.61
C TYR A 508 1.90 22.24 -25.18
N ILE A 509 2.31 21.01 -25.46
CA ILE A 509 3.53 20.71 -26.21
C ILE A 509 3.21 20.90 -27.69
N GLY A 510 4.07 21.63 -28.41
CA GLY A 510 3.88 21.91 -29.83
C GLY A 510 3.92 20.65 -30.70
N ASP A 511 3.28 20.73 -31.87
CA ASP A 511 3.12 19.59 -32.78
C ASP A 511 4.47 19.10 -33.32
N GLU A 512 5.42 20.02 -33.57
CA GLU A 512 6.77 19.69 -34.03
C GLU A 512 7.56 18.92 -32.95
N GLU A 513 7.53 19.37 -31.70
CA GLU A 513 8.17 18.66 -30.59
C GLU A 513 7.52 17.31 -30.32
N ALA A 514 6.18 17.24 -30.42
CA ALA A 514 5.44 15.99 -30.27
C ALA A 514 5.81 14.97 -31.36
N ALA A 515 5.87 15.41 -32.61
CA ALA A 515 6.26 14.60 -33.76
C ALA A 515 7.72 14.11 -33.69
N TYR A 516 8.61 14.86 -33.05
CA TYR A 516 9.98 14.44 -32.78
C TYR A 516 10.05 13.41 -31.63
N VAL A 517 9.40 13.70 -30.50
CA VAL A 517 9.50 12.85 -29.30
C VAL A 517 8.82 11.51 -29.50
N VAL A 518 7.70 11.44 -30.24
CA VAL A 518 7.00 10.18 -30.52
C VAL A 518 7.92 9.15 -31.20
N GLN A 519 8.91 9.59 -31.98
CA GLN A 519 9.90 8.71 -32.62
C GLN A 519 10.79 8.02 -31.59
N GLU A 520 11.07 8.67 -30.48
CA GLU A 520 11.95 8.19 -29.42
C GLU A 520 11.21 7.34 -28.37
N VAL A 521 9.92 7.62 -28.13
CA VAL A 521 9.15 7.02 -27.02
C VAL A 521 8.00 6.10 -27.45
N GLY A 522 7.54 6.21 -28.69
CA GLY A 522 6.35 5.50 -29.23
C GLY A 522 6.65 4.23 -30.02
N GLY A 523 7.92 3.86 -30.22
CA GLY A 523 8.29 2.68 -31.02
C GLY A 523 7.93 1.32 -30.37
N PRO A 524 7.65 0.27 -31.16
CA PRO A 524 7.28 -1.06 -30.65
C PRO A 524 8.26 -1.66 -29.63
N ASP A 525 9.58 -1.51 -29.89
CA ASP A 525 10.63 -1.99 -28.98
C ASP A 525 10.58 -1.30 -27.62
N LYS A 526 10.14 -0.04 -27.59
CA LYS A 526 9.98 0.73 -26.34
C LYS A 526 8.82 0.17 -25.53
N GLY A 527 7.69 -0.15 -26.18
CA GLY A 527 6.53 -0.76 -25.53
C GLY A 527 6.87 -2.12 -24.93
N TRP A 528 7.50 -2.98 -25.73
CA TRP A 528 7.97 -4.28 -25.25
C TRP A 528 8.93 -4.16 -24.06
N LEU A 529 9.95 -3.30 -24.18
CA LEU A 529 10.96 -3.12 -23.14
C LEU A 529 10.36 -2.56 -21.85
N ALA A 530 9.43 -1.61 -21.98
CA ALA A 530 8.78 -0.97 -20.84
C ALA A 530 7.79 -1.89 -20.11
N PHE A 531 7.32 -2.97 -20.75
CA PHE A 531 6.55 -4.01 -20.08
C PHE A 531 7.40 -4.97 -19.23
N GLN A 532 8.68 -5.15 -19.59
CA GLN A 532 9.54 -6.15 -18.94
C GLN A 532 9.65 -6.02 -17.41
N PRO A 533 9.68 -4.80 -16.82
CA PRO A 533 9.61 -4.65 -15.36
C PRO A 533 8.33 -5.23 -14.75
N TYR A 534 7.17 -5.08 -15.40
CA TYR A 534 5.90 -5.66 -14.92
C TYR A 534 5.91 -7.18 -15.00
N TYR A 535 6.43 -7.74 -16.09
CA TYR A 535 6.63 -9.18 -16.21
C TYR A 535 7.53 -9.72 -15.10
N ASN A 536 8.70 -9.09 -14.89
CA ASN A 536 9.66 -9.48 -13.87
C ASN A 536 9.09 -9.35 -12.45
N GLU A 537 8.27 -8.33 -12.22
CA GLU A 537 7.56 -8.15 -10.95
C GLU A 537 6.58 -9.30 -10.69
N GLN A 538 5.76 -9.69 -11.68
CA GLN A 538 4.86 -10.83 -11.55
C GLN A 538 5.62 -12.14 -11.34
N MET A 539 6.70 -12.35 -12.08
CA MET A 539 7.60 -13.49 -11.89
C MET A 539 8.16 -13.55 -10.47
N ALA A 540 8.57 -12.40 -9.92
CA ALA A 540 9.10 -12.32 -8.56
C ALA A 540 8.02 -12.54 -7.48
N LYS A 541 6.84 -11.94 -7.65
CA LYS A 541 5.70 -12.04 -6.71
C LYS A 541 5.21 -13.49 -6.59
N THR A 542 5.00 -14.13 -7.73
CA THR A 542 4.41 -15.48 -7.80
C THR A 542 5.44 -16.60 -7.77
N ARG A 543 6.74 -16.28 -7.84
CA ARG A 543 7.83 -17.24 -8.08
C ARG A 543 7.60 -18.10 -9.34
N GLY A 544 6.94 -17.53 -10.35
CA GLY A 544 6.58 -18.21 -11.59
C GLY A 544 5.35 -19.12 -11.49
N ALA A 545 4.60 -19.09 -10.38
CA ALA A 545 3.42 -19.95 -10.19
C ALA A 545 2.30 -19.73 -11.22
N PHE A 546 2.27 -18.61 -11.93
CA PHE A 546 1.29 -18.36 -13.02
C PHE A 546 1.72 -18.92 -14.38
N LEU A 547 2.91 -19.53 -14.46
CA LEU A 547 3.44 -20.13 -15.70
C LEU A 547 3.11 -21.63 -15.83
N GLY A 548 2.54 -22.23 -14.79
CA GLY A 548 2.29 -23.67 -14.67
C GLY A 548 0.82 -24.02 -14.59
#